data_AF-A0A7S3QWD9-F1
#
_entry.id   AF-A0A7S3QWD9-F1
#
_cell.length_a   1.000
_cell.length_b   1.000
_cell.length_c   1.000
_cell.angle_alpha   90.00
_cell.angle_beta   90.00
_cell.angle_gamma   90.00
#
_symmetry.space_group_name_H-M   'P 1'
#
loop_
_entity.id
_entity.type
_entity.pdbx_description
1 polymer ?
#
loop_
_entity_poly.entity_id
_entity_poly.type
_entity_poly.pdbx_seq_one_letter_code
_entity_poly.pdbx_strand_id
1 'polypeptide(L)'
;SSSSSSPSASSISSSGGSSRSQAPSPHALLQAIYVPCAAAKGSVSSAQQGADAGATPGVLQEEEALEALLPLLRDPTIPKALFEAKPLHHVVLRHQVALPSISTQPLLQGAVMDTLMSAYVLGSEEATGQKCEPDKVAASHQVPRVKVLQGIVNDVEAGEATPGEGAGGAGNNAARAAAAATQLGAAAAAQVWCLAARLGGDLDQVNQPTRDLLEEIEVPLGELLAEMETLGLGIDAPGLYRIVEGVKSKQDEIKKEIIHLSNWKEKSDPNLNGAPDISKILFNKVLSNASTCIQLSARSCPGGSWRT
;
A
#
# COMPACT_ATOMS: atom_id res chain seq x y z
N SER A 1 50.21 68.41 -17.26
CA SER A 1 49.91 68.82 -15.87
C SER A 1 48.40 68.87 -15.73
N SER A 2 47.76 67.75 -15.36
CA SER A 2 47.27 67.46 -13.99
C SER A 2 46.16 68.44 -13.59
N SER A 3 44.93 68.03 -13.32
CA SER A 3 44.56 66.94 -12.41
C SER A 3 43.11 66.48 -12.61
N SER A 4 42.93 65.17 -12.47
CA SER A 4 41.69 64.41 -12.30
C SER A 4 41.04 64.67 -10.93
N SER A 5 39.72 64.53 -10.85
CA SER A 5 38.99 64.49 -9.58
C SER A 5 37.83 63.51 -9.69
N SER A 6 37.99 62.36 -9.04
CA SER A 6 36.98 61.33 -8.81
C SER A 6 35.98 61.78 -7.74
N PRO A 7 34.73 61.29 -7.74
CA PRO A 7 33.90 61.31 -6.55
C PRO A 7 33.91 59.96 -5.84
N SER A 8 34.28 60.01 -4.57
CA SER A 8 34.31 58.90 -3.60
C SER A 8 32.93 58.71 -2.98
N ALA A 9 32.49 57.46 -2.93
CA ALA A 9 31.31 57.01 -2.20
C ALA A 9 31.49 57.22 -0.68
N SER A 10 30.45 57.73 -0.02
CA SER A 10 30.29 57.66 1.44
C SER A 10 28.94 57.05 1.77
N SER A 11 29.02 55.91 2.46
CA SER A 11 27.96 55.06 2.97
C SER A 11 27.27 55.70 4.18
N ILE A 12 25.95 55.85 4.11
CA ILE A 12 25.08 56.08 5.28
C ILE A 12 24.31 54.78 5.53
N SER A 13 24.63 54.16 6.66
CA SER A 13 23.92 53.03 7.26
C SER A 13 22.59 53.50 7.83
N SER A 14 21.48 52.97 7.31
CA SER A 14 20.16 53.07 7.94
C SER A 14 19.61 51.65 8.10
N SER A 15 19.66 51.16 9.34
CA SER A 15 19.07 49.90 9.79
C SER A 15 17.54 50.05 9.88
N GLY A 16 16.86 49.77 8.77
CA GLY A 16 15.41 49.59 8.73
C GLY A 16 15.08 48.10 8.69
N GLY A 17 14.66 47.54 9.83
CA GLY A 17 14.15 46.17 9.92
C GLY A 17 12.85 46.04 9.12
N SER A 18 12.95 45.45 7.93
CA SER A 18 11.81 45.06 7.12
C SER A 18 11.64 43.55 7.25
N SER A 19 10.78 43.13 8.18
CA SER A 19 10.26 41.77 8.29
C SER A 19 9.37 41.47 7.09
N ARG A 20 10.00 41.28 5.92
CA ARG A 20 9.35 40.61 4.80
C ARG A 20 9.16 39.16 5.19
N SER A 21 7.91 38.82 5.51
CA SER A 21 7.39 37.46 5.39
C SER A 21 7.74 36.96 3.98
N GLN A 22 8.83 36.20 3.88
CA GLN A 22 9.11 35.41 2.69
C GLN A 22 8.06 34.32 2.68
N ALA A 23 7.14 34.40 1.71
CA ALA A 23 6.32 33.26 1.36
C ALA A 23 7.27 32.06 1.12
N PRO A 24 7.00 30.89 1.73
CA PRO A 24 7.84 29.72 1.52
C PRO A 24 7.91 29.42 0.01
N SER A 25 9.11 29.09 -0.47
CA SER A 25 9.28 28.71 -1.87
C SER A 25 8.37 27.51 -2.19
N PRO A 26 7.81 27.39 -3.40
CA PRO A 26 6.93 26.27 -3.77
C PRO A 26 7.58 24.89 -3.55
N HIS A 27 8.92 24.83 -3.51
CA HIS A 27 9.69 23.64 -3.14
C HIS A 27 9.50 23.17 -1.69
N ALA A 28 9.20 24.07 -0.74
CA ALA A 28 8.99 23.75 0.67
C ALA A 28 7.58 23.17 0.96
N LEU A 29 6.59 23.47 0.11
CA LEU A 29 5.22 22.98 0.26
C LEU A 29 5.04 21.53 -0.22
N LEU A 30 5.82 21.08 -1.20
CA LEU A 30 5.78 19.70 -1.71
C LEU A 30 6.41 18.67 -0.75
N GLN A 31 7.33 19.08 0.15
CA GLN A 31 7.86 18.22 1.21
C GLN A 31 6.82 17.91 2.30
N ALA A 32 5.74 18.69 2.41
CA ALA A 32 4.73 18.54 3.46
C ALA A 32 3.69 17.44 3.17
N ILE A 33 3.54 16.99 1.92
CA ILE A 33 2.41 16.13 1.51
C ILE A 33 2.61 14.67 1.96
N TYR A 34 3.85 14.21 2.20
CA TYR A 34 4.11 12.87 2.74
C TYR A 34 4.22 12.83 4.28
N VAL A 35 4.22 13.99 4.94
CA VAL A 35 4.85 14.13 6.26
C VAL A 35 3.94 13.99 7.50
N PRO A 36 2.60 14.19 7.49
CA PRO A 36 1.80 13.83 8.67
C PRO A 36 0.99 12.53 8.54
N CYS A 37 0.62 12.08 7.33
CA CYS A 37 -0.33 10.96 7.20
C CYS A 37 0.21 9.59 7.66
N ALA A 38 1.53 9.35 7.55
CA ALA A 38 2.13 8.09 7.99
C ALA A 38 2.43 8.07 9.51
N ALA A 39 2.72 9.23 10.12
CA ALA A 39 3.12 9.32 11.53
C ALA A 39 1.95 9.05 12.50
N ALA A 40 0.70 9.23 12.06
CA ALA A 40 -0.49 9.05 12.88
C ALA A 40 -0.97 7.59 13.03
N LYS A 41 -0.56 6.66 12.15
CA LYS A 41 -1.04 5.26 12.22
C LYS A 41 -0.17 4.32 13.07
N GLY A 42 1.11 4.66 13.30
CA GLY A 42 2.07 3.75 13.94
C GLY A 42 2.28 3.94 15.45
N SER A 43 1.95 5.10 16.01
CA SER A 43 2.24 5.45 17.42
C SER A 43 0.99 5.59 18.30
N VAL A 44 -0.19 5.48 17.71
CA VAL A 44 -1.46 5.79 18.40
C VAL A 44 -2.06 4.57 19.11
N SER A 45 -1.59 3.36 18.85
CA SER A 45 -2.13 2.13 19.47
C SER A 45 -1.64 1.86 20.90
N SER A 46 -0.60 2.56 21.40
CA SER A 46 -0.13 2.40 22.78
C SER A 46 -0.35 3.62 23.69
N ALA A 47 -0.86 4.74 23.15
CA ALA A 47 -1.05 5.99 23.92
C ALA A 47 -2.51 6.49 23.99
N GLN A 48 -3.49 5.78 23.42
CA GLN A 48 -4.89 6.21 23.41
C GLN A 48 -5.74 5.82 24.65
N GLN A 49 -5.11 5.35 25.73
CA GLN A 49 -5.78 5.19 27.02
C GLN A 49 -5.08 6.01 28.10
N GLY A 50 -5.25 7.32 28.04
CA GLY A 50 -5.03 8.19 29.20
C GLY A 50 -4.44 9.56 28.86
N ALA A 51 -5.18 10.58 29.28
CA ALA A 51 -4.79 11.96 29.52
C ALA A 51 -4.79 12.94 28.33
N ASP A 52 -5.77 13.84 28.44
CA ASP A 52 -5.80 15.24 28.02
C ASP A 52 -4.44 15.89 27.67
N ALA A 53 -4.40 16.45 26.47
CA ALA A 53 -3.94 17.80 26.16
C ALA A 53 -2.59 18.26 26.74
N GLY A 54 -1.51 17.74 26.17
CA GLY A 54 -0.30 18.53 25.94
C GLY A 54 -0.13 18.75 24.44
N ALA A 55 -0.73 19.80 23.88
CA ALA A 55 -0.49 20.17 22.48
C ALA A 55 1.02 20.36 22.28
N THR A 56 1.66 19.50 21.50
CA THR A 56 3.03 19.73 21.04
C THR A 56 3.00 21.02 20.22
N PRO A 57 3.67 22.11 20.68
CA PRO A 57 3.56 23.39 20.01
C PRO A 57 4.10 23.28 18.59
N GLY A 58 3.26 23.59 17.59
CA GLY A 58 3.64 23.68 16.18
C GLY A 58 3.19 22.53 15.26
N VAL A 59 2.46 21.53 15.75
CA VAL A 59 1.85 20.50 14.88
C VAL A 59 0.40 20.92 14.56
N LEU A 60 0.09 21.08 13.29
CA LEU A 60 -1.28 21.33 12.83
C LEU A 60 -2.13 20.07 13.06
N GLN A 61 -3.40 20.26 13.42
CA GLN A 61 -4.36 19.13 13.43
C GLN A 61 -4.53 18.60 12.00
N GLU A 62 -4.87 17.32 11.86
CA GLU A 62 -4.97 16.66 10.55
C GLU A 62 -5.95 17.39 9.64
N GLU A 63 -7.10 17.80 10.18
CA GLU A 63 -8.15 18.53 9.46
C GLU A 63 -7.66 19.93 9.01
N GLU A 64 -6.98 20.68 9.90
CA GLU A 64 -6.44 22.01 9.59
C GLU A 64 -5.33 21.94 8.52
N ALA A 65 -4.45 20.94 8.63
CA ALA A 65 -3.39 20.70 7.66
C ALA A 65 -3.99 20.34 6.29
N LEU A 66 -5.01 19.48 6.27
CA LEU A 66 -5.66 19.12 5.02
C LEU A 66 -6.39 20.32 4.41
N GLU A 67 -7.17 21.07 5.19
CA GLU A 67 -7.86 22.28 4.72
C GLU A 67 -6.89 23.28 4.08
N ALA A 68 -5.70 23.46 4.67
CA ALA A 68 -4.64 24.30 4.12
C ALA A 68 -4.03 23.73 2.82
N LEU A 69 -3.94 22.40 2.68
CA LEU A 69 -3.39 21.73 1.50
C LEU A 69 -4.39 21.59 0.36
N LEU A 70 -5.70 21.55 0.64
CA LEU A 70 -6.74 21.31 -0.36
C LEU A 70 -6.70 22.26 -1.57
N PRO A 71 -6.51 23.59 -1.42
CA PRO A 71 -6.37 24.48 -2.56
C PRO A 71 -5.21 24.09 -3.48
N LEU A 72 -4.07 23.68 -2.90
CA LEU A 72 -2.88 23.27 -3.66
C LEU A 72 -3.09 21.93 -4.36
N LEU A 73 -3.77 20.98 -3.69
CA LEU A 73 -4.10 19.68 -4.25
C LEU A 73 -5.09 19.79 -5.41
N ARG A 74 -6.02 20.74 -5.34
CA ARG A 74 -7.06 21.00 -6.35
C ARG A 74 -6.61 21.85 -7.53
N ASP A 75 -5.54 22.63 -7.39
CA ASP A 75 -5.10 23.53 -8.46
C ASP A 75 -4.41 22.74 -9.59
N PRO A 76 -5.03 22.58 -10.78
CA PRO A 76 -4.44 21.79 -11.87
C PRO A 76 -3.14 22.39 -12.43
N THR A 77 -2.84 23.66 -12.14
CA THR A 77 -1.63 24.33 -12.61
C THR A 77 -0.40 23.99 -11.78
N ILE A 78 -0.60 23.41 -10.59
CA ILE A 78 0.49 22.98 -9.71
C ILE A 78 0.80 21.51 -10.00
N PRO A 79 1.99 21.19 -10.53
CA PRO A 79 2.37 19.82 -10.81
C PRO A 79 2.53 19.03 -9.50
N LYS A 80 1.89 17.85 -9.41
CA LYS A 80 2.10 16.91 -8.29
C LYS A 80 2.78 15.62 -8.77
N ALA A 81 3.75 15.14 -7.99
CA ALA A 81 4.36 13.82 -8.17
C ALA A 81 4.09 12.97 -6.92
N LEU A 82 3.62 11.75 -7.13
CA LEU A 82 3.28 10.81 -6.07
C LEU A 82 3.95 9.46 -6.34
N PHE A 83 4.27 8.72 -5.27
CA PHE A 83 4.74 7.36 -5.46
C PHE A 83 3.63 6.46 -5.95
N GLU A 84 2.50 6.47 -5.24
CA GLU A 84 1.26 5.77 -5.57
C GLU A 84 0.12 6.74 -5.21
N ALA A 85 -0.76 7.08 -6.16
CA ALA A 85 -1.81 8.08 -5.95
C ALA A 85 -2.97 7.54 -5.10
N LYS A 86 -3.30 6.25 -5.21
CA LYS A 86 -4.48 5.64 -4.57
C LYS A 86 -4.54 5.82 -3.04
N PRO A 87 -3.46 5.61 -2.26
CA PRO A 87 -3.46 5.89 -0.82
C PRO A 87 -3.79 7.35 -0.47
N LEU A 88 -3.36 8.32 -1.29
CA LEU A 88 -3.69 9.73 -1.08
C LEU A 88 -5.18 9.97 -1.36
N HIS A 89 -5.74 9.36 -2.41
CA HIS A 89 -7.18 9.41 -2.67
C HIS A 89 -7.99 8.88 -1.48
N HIS A 90 -7.56 7.79 -0.83
CA HIS A 90 -8.23 7.29 0.37
C HIS A 90 -8.23 8.28 1.54
N VAL A 91 -7.10 8.93 1.81
CA VAL A 91 -7.01 9.95 2.86
C VAL A 91 -8.01 11.07 2.55
N VAL A 92 -8.01 11.55 1.31
CA VAL A 92 -8.87 12.64 0.88
C VAL A 92 -10.35 12.26 0.91
N LEU A 93 -10.73 11.07 0.43
CA LEU A 93 -12.11 10.55 0.46
C LEU A 93 -12.63 10.42 1.89
N ARG A 94 -11.80 9.93 2.82
CA ARG A 94 -12.16 9.83 4.24
C ARG A 94 -12.51 11.19 4.84
N HIS A 95 -11.79 12.24 4.47
CA HIS A 95 -12.02 13.60 4.95
C HIS A 95 -13.22 14.28 4.28
N GLN A 96 -13.51 13.98 3.02
CA GLN A 96 -14.77 14.44 2.38
C GLN A 96 -16.01 13.87 3.08
N VAL A 97 -15.97 12.59 3.47
CA VAL A 97 -17.07 11.97 4.23
C VAL A 97 -17.25 12.64 5.59
N ALA A 98 -16.16 13.06 6.23
CA ALA A 98 -16.18 13.73 7.53
C ALA A 98 -16.61 15.21 7.44
N LEU A 99 -16.33 15.89 6.32
CA LEU A 99 -16.57 17.32 6.11
C LEU A 99 -17.40 17.57 4.83
N PRO A 100 -18.75 17.48 4.91
CA PRO A 100 -19.65 17.60 3.75
C PRO A 100 -19.59 18.96 3.03
N SER A 101 -18.95 19.96 3.64
CA SER A 101 -18.67 21.28 3.05
C SER A 101 -17.61 21.23 1.93
N ILE A 102 -16.88 20.13 1.81
CA ILE A 102 -15.86 19.92 0.78
C ILE A 102 -16.57 19.36 -0.48
N SER A 103 -16.73 20.22 -1.48
CA SER A 103 -17.33 19.93 -2.81
C SER A 103 -16.91 18.59 -3.43
N THR A 104 -17.85 17.93 -4.14
CA THR A 104 -17.75 16.68 -4.91
C THR A 104 -16.85 16.74 -6.16
N GLN A 105 -15.94 17.71 -6.23
CA GLN A 105 -15.04 17.84 -7.39
C GLN A 105 -13.85 16.86 -7.28
N PRO A 106 -13.34 16.36 -8.42
CA PRO A 106 -12.15 15.51 -8.43
C PRO A 106 -11.01 16.27 -7.77
N LEU A 107 -10.40 15.64 -6.77
CA LEU A 107 -9.67 16.35 -5.72
C LEU A 107 -8.17 16.44 -5.97
N LEU A 108 -7.64 15.52 -6.78
CA LEU A 108 -6.27 15.55 -7.23
C LEU A 108 -6.24 15.96 -8.70
N GLN A 109 -6.38 17.25 -8.97
CA GLN A 109 -6.28 17.76 -10.34
C GLN A 109 -4.84 18.14 -10.65
N GLY A 110 -4.38 17.86 -11.86
CA GLY A 110 -2.98 18.13 -12.24
C GLY A 110 -1.99 17.24 -11.50
N ALA A 111 -2.37 16.01 -11.15
CA ALA A 111 -1.39 14.97 -10.87
C ALA A 111 -0.53 14.80 -12.12
N VAL A 112 0.74 15.18 -12.01
CA VAL A 112 1.67 15.19 -13.15
C VAL A 112 2.36 13.84 -13.29
N MET A 113 2.48 13.06 -12.22
CA MET A 113 3.13 11.75 -12.30
C MET A 113 2.79 10.84 -11.10
N ASP A 114 2.18 9.69 -11.37
CA ASP A 114 2.21 8.53 -10.46
C ASP A 114 3.44 7.69 -10.83
N THR A 115 4.51 7.79 -10.02
CA THR A 115 5.79 7.19 -10.39
C THR A 115 5.80 5.67 -10.37
N LEU A 116 4.93 5.04 -9.56
CA LEU A 116 4.78 3.58 -9.57
C LEU A 116 4.10 3.14 -10.87
N MET A 117 3.01 3.81 -11.26
CA MET A 117 2.27 3.48 -12.48
C MET A 117 3.11 3.78 -13.73
N SER A 118 3.85 4.89 -13.74
CA SER A 118 4.77 5.21 -14.82
C SER A 118 5.87 4.16 -14.97
N ALA A 119 6.45 3.68 -13.87
CA ALA A 119 7.43 2.60 -13.90
C ALA A 119 6.82 1.27 -14.39
N TYR A 120 5.58 0.97 -13.99
CA TYR A 120 4.84 -0.20 -14.46
C TYR A 120 4.64 -0.19 -15.97
N VAL A 121 4.14 0.92 -16.53
CA VAL A 121 3.90 1.09 -17.96
C VAL A 121 5.21 1.06 -18.77
N LEU A 122 6.31 1.54 -18.19
CA LEU A 122 7.65 1.43 -18.76
C LEU A 122 8.25 0.01 -18.69
N GLY A 123 7.54 -0.96 -18.09
CA GLY A 123 7.96 -2.35 -18.01
C GLY A 123 9.01 -2.64 -16.94
N SER A 124 9.08 -1.84 -15.87
CA SER A 124 9.94 -2.16 -14.73
C SER A 124 9.44 -3.45 -14.04
N GLU A 125 10.26 -4.49 -14.03
CA GLU A 125 9.96 -5.74 -13.31
C GLU A 125 9.73 -5.47 -11.82
N GLU A 126 10.45 -4.49 -11.26
CA GLU A 126 10.30 -4.04 -9.87
C GLU A 126 8.95 -3.39 -9.59
N ALA A 127 8.23 -2.90 -10.61
CA ALA A 127 6.88 -2.35 -10.51
C ALA A 127 5.78 -3.42 -10.65
N THR A 128 6.12 -4.64 -11.10
CA THR A 128 5.16 -5.75 -11.29
C THR A 128 5.02 -6.69 -10.09
N GLY A 129 5.81 -6.48 -9.04
CA GLY A 129 5.95 -7.38 -7.90
C GLY A 129 5.17 -6.99 -6.62
N GLN A 130 5.04 -7.94 -5.70
CA GLN A 130 4.40 -7.74 -4.41
C GLN A 130 5.22 -6.77 -3.54
N LYS A 131 4.63 -5.60 -3.25
CA LYS A 131 5.18 -4.48 -2.46
C LYS A 131 6.38 -3.78 -3.12
N CYS A 132 6.06 -2.95 -4.10
CA CYS A 132 7.00 -2.02 -4.72
C CYS A 132 7.32 -0.88 -3.74
N GLU A 133 8.60 -0.60 -3.53
CA GLU A 133 9.07 0.49 -2.66
C GLU A 133 9.73 1.56 -3.53
N PRO A 134 9.60 2.86 -3.18
CA PRO A 134 10.15 3.96 -3.99
C PRO A 134 11.65 3.83 -4.22
N ASP A 135 12.37 3.29 -3.25
CA ASP A 135 13.82 3.08 -3.35
C ASP A 135 14.19 2.00 -4.38
N LYS A 136 13.36 0.95 -4.54
CA LYS A 136 13.61 -0.13 -5.52
C LYS A 136 13.37 0.37 -6.94
N VAL A 137 12.28 1.09 -7.15
CA VAL A 137 11.96 1.73 -8.45
C VAL A 137 12.99 2.81 -8.78
N ALA A 138 13.41 3.60 -7.79
CA ALA A 138 14.49 4.57 -7.99
C ALA A 138 15.80 3.89 -8.42
N ALA A 139 16.17 2.78 -7.79
CA ALA A 139 17.37 2.04 -8.13
C ALA A 139 17.32 1.46 -9.56
N SER A 140 16.19 0.89 -9.98
CA SER A 140 16.05 0.33 -11.35
C SER A 140 16.15 1.40 -12.43
N HIS A 141 15.71 2.62 -12.15
CA HIS A 141 15.82 3.78 -13.05
C HIS A 141 17.10 4.61 -12.86
N GLN A 142 18.09 4.10 -12.11
CA GLN A 142 19.39 4.75 -11.87
C GLN A 142 19.27 6.12 -11.18
N VAL A 143 18.20 6.34 -10.41
CA VAL A 143 17.99 7.55 -9.61
C VAL A 143 18.76 7.38 -8.29
N PRO A 144 19.76 8.25 -8.01
CA PRO A 144 20.52 8.14 -6.76
C PRO A 144 19.61 8.24 -5.54
N ARG A 145 19.82 7.37 -4.55
CA ARG A 145 19.10 7.43 -3.27
C ARG A 145 19.45 8.73 -2.55
N VAL A 146 18.42 9.45 -2.09
CA VAL A 146 18.60 10.65 -1.28
C VAL A 146 19.31 10.27 0.02
N LYS A 147 20.56 10.73 0.21
CA LYS A 147 21.44 10.34 1.33
C LYS A 147 20.82 10.50 2.72
N VAL A 148 19.88 11.42 2.87
CA VAL A 148 19.13 11.67 4.11
C VAL A 148 18.27 10.45 4.50
N LEU A 149 17.68 9.73 3.54
CA LEU A 149 16.95 8.48 3.80
C LEU A 149 17.87 7.42 4.41
N GLN A 150 19.10 7.27 3.91
CA GLN A 150 20.03 6.27 4.39
C GLN A 150 20.45 6.51 5.85
N GLY A 151 20.74 7.76 6.21
CA GLY A 151 21.12 8.11 7.58
C GLY A 151 19.99 7.90 8.58
N ILE A 152 18.78 8.35 8.24
CA ILE A 152 17.62 8.27 9.15
C ILE A 152 17.13 6.84 9.31
N VAL A 153 17.06 6.05 8.23
CA VAL A 153 16.67 4.64 8.32
C VAL A 153 17.65 3.88 9.21
N ASN A 154 18.96 4.10 9.03
CA ASN A 154 19.97 3.49 9.88
C ASN A 154 19.82 3.93 11.35
N ASP A 155 19.51 5.20 11.62
CA ASP A 155 19.31 5.72 12.98
C ASP A 155 18.01 5.23 13.64
N VAL A 156 16.95 5.00 12.86
CA VAL A 156 15.67 4.43 13.31
C VAL A 156 15.82 2.94 13.61
N GLU A 157 16.43 2.18 12.70
CA GLU A 157 16.71 0.75 12.87
C GLU A 157 17.68 0.50 14.05
N ALA A 158 18.68 1.36 14.24
CA ALA A 158 19.57 1.31 15.38
C ALA A 158 18.89 1.67 16.72
N GLY A 159 17.80 2.46 16.67
CA GLY A 159 17.04 2.89 17.84
C GLY A 159 16.02 1.86 18.35
N GLU A 160 15.60 0.89 17.54
CA GLU A 160 14.72 -0.21 17.96
C GLU A 160 15.47 -1.30 18.77
N ALA A 161 16.80 -1.29 18.74
CA ALA A 161 17.64 -2.20 19.50
C ALA A 161 17.85 -1.71 20.95
N THR A 162 16.83 -1.89 21.80
CA THR A 162 16.85 -2.19 23.26
C THR A 162 15.76 -1.42 24.03
N PRO A 163 14.74 -2.11 24.57
CA PRO A 163 13.84 -1.52 25.56
C PRO A 163 14.56 -1.50 26.91
N GLY A 164 15.24 -0.41 27.22
CA GLY A 164 15.74 -0.13 28.56
C GLY A 164 14.59 0.33 29.47
N GLU A 165 14.29 -0.47 30.50
CA GLU A 165 13.34 -0.16 31.58
C GLU A 165 13.73 1.16 32.29
N GLY A 166 13.08 2.27 31.94
CA GLY A 166 13.29 3.55 32.61
C GLY A 166 12.09 4.47 32.44
N ALA A 167 11.29 4.59 33.49
CA ALA A 167 9.99 5.29 33.52
C ALA A 167 10.02 6.83 33.36
N GLY A 168 11.07 7.41 32.77
CA GLY A 168 11.22 8.85 32.54
C GLY A 168 11.37 9.30 31.08
N GLY A 169 11.35 8.38 30.11
CA GLY A 169 11.75 8.65 28.71
C GLY A 169 10.62 8.83 27.68
N ALA A 170 9.35 8.64 28.05
CA ALA A 170 8.24 8.55 27.08
C ALA A 170 8.05 9.82 26.23
N GLY A 171 8.20 11.02 26.83
CA GLY A 171 8.01 12.29 26.11
C GLY A 171 9.08 12.58 25.04
N ASN A 172 10.34 12.22 25.31
CA ASN A 172 11.44 12.45 24.36
C ASN A 172 11.40 11.47 23.18
N ASN A 173 10.88 10.26 23.40
CA ASN A 173 10.74 9.26 22.35
C ASN A 173 9.67 9.65 21.33
N ALA A 174 8.53 10.20 21.77
CA ALA A 174 7.47 10.66 20.87
C ALA A 174 7.91 11.85 20.00
N ALA A 175 8.57 12.85 20.59
CA ALA A 175 9.09 14.00 19.84
C ALA A 175 10.18 13.59 18.83
N ARG A 176 11.08 12.66 19.23
CA ARG A 176 12.11 12.12 18.33
C ARG A 176 11.50 11.28 17.20
N ALA A 177 10.48 10.49 17.49
CA ALA A 177 9.75 9.72 16.47
C ALA A 177 9.03 10.63 15.46
N ALA A 178 8.38 11.70 15.93
CA ALA A 178 7.74 12.68 15.06
C ALA A 178 8.75 13.42 14.16
N ALA A 179 9.90 13.82 14.72
CA ALA A 179 10.98 14.43 13.95
C ALA A 179 11.56 13.45 12.90
N ALA A 180 11.79 12.19 13.27
CA ALA A 180 12.26 11.15 12.35
C ALA A 180 11.24 10.89 11.23
N ALA A 181 9.96 10.77 11.55
CA ALA A 181 8.89 10.60 10.56
C ALA A 181 8.80 11.78 9.60
N THR A 182 8.96 13.01 10.12
CA THR A 182 9.01 14.24 9.30
C THR A 182 10.16 14.21 8.32
N GLN A 183 11.37 13.89 8.79
CA GLN A 183 12.53 13.83 7.92
C GLN A 183 12.44 12.68 6.90
N LEU A 184 11.92 11.52 7.30
CA LEU A 184 11.69 10.38 6.41
C LEU A 184 10.69 10.75 5.31
N GLY A 185 9.57 11.39 5.65
CA GLY A 185 8.58 11.81 4.68
C GLY A 185 9.10 12.87 3.72
N ALA A 186 9.86 13.87 4.19
CA ALA A 186 10.47 14.88 3.34
C ALA A 186 11.49 14.26 2.37
N ALA A 187 12.27 13.29 2.84
CA ALA A 187 13.26 12.62 2.02
C ALA A 187 12.62 11.63 1.01
N ALA A 188 11.52 10.97 1.37
CA ALA A 188 10.71 10.16 0.45
C ALA A 188 10.07 11.03 -0.64
N ALA A 189 9.49 12.18 -0.28
CA ALA A 189 8.94 13.14 -1.23
C ALA A 189 10.01 13.65 -2.21
N ALA A 190 11.22 13.94 -1.72
CA ALA A 190 12.35 14.31 -2.58
C ALA A 190 12.76 13.18 -3.53
N GLN A 191 12.79 11.93 -3.04
CA GLN A 191 13.07 10.75 -3.86
C GLN A 191 12.04 10.57 -4.99
N VAL A 192 10.75 10.68 -4.66
CA VAL A 192 9.64 10.61 -5.63
C VAL A 192 9.74 11.73 -6.66
N TRP A 193 10.10 12.95 -6.26
CA TRP A 193 10.27 14.07 -7.19
C TRP A 193 11.40 13.82 -8.20
N CYS A 194 12.57 13.35 -7.71
CA CYS A 194 13.68 12.97 -8.58
C CYS A 194 13.30 11.82 -9.51
N LEU A 195 12.56 10.84 -9.00
CA LEU A 195 12.05 9.73 -9.78
C LEU A 195 11.06 10.19 -10.86
N ALA A 196 10.13 11.07 -10.53
CA ALA A 196 9.18 11.63 -11.49
C ALA A 196 9.86 12.38 -12.63
N ALA A 197 10.91 13.17 -12.33
CA ALA A 197 11.69 13.84 -13.36
C ALA A 197 12.40 12.85 -14.29
N ARG A 198 12.94 11.75 -13.74
CA ARG A 198 13.58 10.69 -14.53
C ARG A 198 12.58 9.94 -15.40
N LEU A 199 11.50 9.45 -14.81
CA LEU A 199 10.44 8.71 -15.50
C LEU A 199 9.74 9.58 -16.54
N GLY A 200 9.55 10.87 -16.30
CA GLY A 200 9.00 11.80 -17.30
C GLY A 200 9.86 11.85 -18.56
N GLY A 201 11.19 11.92 -18.41
CA GLY A 201 12.12 11.86 -19.55
C GLY A 201 12.14 10.50 -20.26
N ASP A 202 11.91 9.40 -19.53
CA ASP A 202 11.77 8.07 -20.13
C ASP A 202 10.42 7.92 -20.86
N LEU A 203 9.33 8.49 -20.32
CA LEU A 203 8.01 8.51 -20.94
C LEU A 203 7.95 9.39 -22.20
N ASP A 204 8.72 10.49 -22.25
CA ASP A 204 8.83 11.29 -23.48
C ASP A 204 9.49 10.50 -24.64
N GLN A 205 10.15 9.37 -24.36
CA GLN A 205 10.75 8.48 -25.35
C GLN A 205 9.84 7.30 -25.74
N VAL A 206 8.73 7.07 -25.03
CA VAL A 206 7.80 5.99 -25.39
C VAL A 206 6.89 6.39 -26.55
N ASN A 207 6.25 5.40 -27.17
CA ASN A 207 5.24 5.61 -28.19
C ASN A 207 3.97 6.28 -27.60
N GLN A 208 3.34 7.16 -28.37
CA GLN A 208 2.14 7.88 -27.98
C GLN A 208 1.03 6.98 -27.39
N PRO A 209 0.70 5.79 -27.92
CA PRO A 209 -0.34 4.94 -27.34
C PRO A 209 -0.08 4.51 -25.90
N THR A 210 1.19 4.36 -25.50
CA THR A 210 1.57 3.99 -24.13
C THR A 210 1.40 5.19 -23.19
N ARG A 211 1.68 6.39 -23.69
CA ARG A 211 1.42 7.64 -22.97
C ARG A 211 -0.09 7.88 -22.80
N ASP A 212 -0.86 7.67 -23.86
CA ASP A 212 -2.32 7.78 -23.83
C ASP A 212 -2.94 6.78 -22.83
N LEU A 213 -2.44 5.52 -22.81
CA LEU A 213 -2.84 4.53 -21.81
C LEU A 213 -2.61 5.03 -20.38
N LEU A 214 -1.44 5.60 -20.10
CA LEU A 214 -1.11 6.13 -18.77
C LEU A 214 -2.01 7.32 -18.40
N GLU A 215 -2.11 8.33 -19.27
CA GLU A 215 -2.77 9.59 -19.00
C GLU A 215 -4.31 9.48 -19.02
N GLU A 216 -4.88 8.70 -19.95
CA GLU A 216 -6.33 8.61 -20.15
C GLU A 216 -6.97 7.45 -19.39
N ILE A 217 -6.23 6.38 -19.08
CA ILE A 217 -6.78 5.17 -18.45
C ILE A 217 -6.21 4.98 -17.05
N GLU A 218 -4.89 4.80 -16.91
CA GLU A 218 -4.30 4.36 -15.64
C GLU A 218 -4.38 5.42 -14.53
N VAL A 219 -4.07 6.69 -14.84
CA VAL A 219 -4.14 7.78 -13.86
C VAL A 219 -5.57 8.01 -13.36
N PRO A 220 -6.61 8.15 -14.22
CA PRO A 220 -8.00 8.25 -13.76
C PRO A 220 -8.51 7.01 -13.03
N LEU A 221 -8.03 5.81 -13.41
CA LEU A 221 -8.43 4.56 -12.77
C LEU A 221 -8.03 4.51 -11.29
N GLY A 222 -6.90 5.13 -10.91
CA GLY A 222 -6.46 5.20 -9.52
C GLY A 222 -7.48 5.88 -8.58
N GLU A 223 -8.13 6.95 -9.04
CA GLU A 223 -9.19 7.63 -8.30
C GLU A 223 -10.43 6.74 -8.17
N LEU A 224 -10.90 6.17 -9.29
CA LEU A 224 -12.06 5.28 -9.30
C LEU A 224 -11.85 4.05 -8.41
N LEU A 225 -10.66 3.44 -8.44
CA LEU A 225 -10.33 2.30 -7.59
C LEU A 225 -10.35 2.70 -6.10
N ALA A 226 -9.83 3.88 -5.75
CA ALA A 226 -9.91 4.37 -4.38
C ALA A 226 -11.37 4.56 -3.92
N GLU A 227 -12.24 5.08 -4.79
CA GLU A 227 -13.67 5.23 -4.52
C GLU A 227 -14.34 3.86 -4.33
N MET A 228 -14.11 2.92 -5.24
CA MET A 228 -14.65 1.55 -5.16
C MET A 228 -14.20 0.84 -3.88
N GLU A 229 -12.92 0.94 -3.53
CA GLU A 229 -12.35 0.36 -2.31
C GLU A 229 -12.93 1.03 -1.05
N THR A 230 -13.20 2.34 -1.10
CA THR A 230 -13.80 3.09 0.02
C THR A 230 -15.28 2.75 0.22
N LEU A 231 -16.04 2.60 -0.87
CA LEU A 231 -17.44 2.14 -0.83
C LEU A 231 -17.53 0.70 -0.31
N GLY A 232 -16.55 -0.13 -0.67
CA GLY A 232 -16.49 -1.53 -0.30
C GLY A 232 -17.56 -2.38 -0.97
N LEU A 233 -17.71 -3.60 -0.48
CA LEU A 233 -18.70 -4.56 -0.97
C LEU A 233 -19.64 -4.95 0.17
N GLY A 234 -20.95 -4.83 -0.07
CA GLY A 234 -21.98 -5.34 0.83
C GLY A 234 -21.99 -6.87 0.81
N ILE A 235 -21.67 -7.49 1.94
CA ILE A 235 -21.62 -8.96 2.07
C ILE A 235 -22.87 -9.44 2.83
N ASP A 236 -23.67 -10.32 2.21
CA ASP A 236 -24.76 -11.04 2.90
C ASP A 236 -24.15 -12.11 3.83
N ALA A 237 -23.74 -11.69 5.02
CA ALA A 237 -23.17 -12.59 6.01
C ALA A 237 -24.13 -13.74 6.38
N PRO A 238 -25.43 -13.52 6.64
CA PRO A 238 -26.39 -14.62 6.82
C PRO A 238 -26.43 -15.63 5.66
N GLY A 239 -26.38 -15.14 4.41
CA GLY A 239 -26.26 -15.98 3.22
C GLY A 239 -24.99 -16.82 3.20
N LEU A 240 -23.85 -16.20 3.49
CA LEU A 240 -22.57 -16.93 3.61
C LEU A 240 -22.63 -18.01 4.70
N TYR A 241 -23.25 -17.73 5.85
CA TYR A 241 -23.40 -18.75 6.91
C TYR A 241 -24.22 -19.95 6.43
N ARG A 242 -25.35 -19.72 5.73
CA ARG A 242 -26.15 -20.81 5.15
C ARG A 242 -25.35 -21.63 4.13
N ILE A 243 -24.51 -20.98 3.31
CA ILE A 243 -23.64 -21.68 2.36
C ILE A 243 -22.62 -22.53 3.11
N VAL A 244 -21.97 -21.98 4.15
CA VAL A 244 -20.98 -22.70 4.96
C VAL A 244 -21.63 -23.90 5.67
N GLU A 245 -22.81 -23.74 6.24
CA GLU A 245 -23.57 -24.84 6.84
C GLU A 245 -23.96 -25.90 5.82
N GLY A 246 -24.41 -25.48 4.63
CA GLY A 246 -24.73 -26.39 3.53
C GLY A 246 -23.51 -27.19 3.04
N VAL A 247 -22.34 -26.55 2.93
CA VAL A 247 -21.07 -27.21 2.57
C VAL A 247 -20.66 -28.21 3.63
N LYS A 248 -20.75 -27.85 4.92
CA LYS A 248 -20.47 -28.77 6.04
C LYS A 248 -21.40 -29.97 6.04
N SER A 249 -22.70 -29.75 5.88
CA SER A 249 -23.68 -30.84 5.83
C SER A 249 -23.41 -31.81 4.67
N LYS A 250 -23.07 -31.29 3.48
CA LYS A 250 -22.70 -32.12 2.32
C LYS A 250 -21.40 -32.86 2.54
N GLN A 251 -20.40 -32.21 3.15
CA GLN A 251 -19.14 -32.85 3.50
C GLN A 251 -19.37 -34.03 4.46
N ASP A 252 -20.21 -33.85 5.47
CA ASP A 252 -20.56 -34.91 6.43
C ASP A 252 -21.35 -36.05 5.77
N GLU A 253 -22.25 -35.73 4.84
CA GLU A 253 -23.00 -36.72 4.06
C GLU A 253 -22.07 -37.55 3.17
N ILE A 254 -21.20 -36.91 2.38
CA ILE A 254 -20.19 -37.58 1.54
C ILE A 254 -19.26 -38.43 2.41
N LYS A 255 -18.84 -37.92 3.57
CA LYS A 255 -17.99 -38.67 4.49
C LYS A 255 -18.69 -39.94 4.98
N LYS A 256 -19.98 -39.85 5.35
CA LYS A 256 -20.80 -41.02 5.74
C LYS A 256 -20.94 -42.01 4.58
N GLU A 257 -21.14 -41.53 3.36
CA GLU A 257 -21.24 -42.37 2.17
C GLU A 257 -19.93 -43.12 1.90
N ILE A 258 -18.77 -42.44 1.98
CA ILE A 258 -17.45 -43.06 1.86
C ILE A 258 -17.26 -44.15 2.92
N ILE A 259 -17.59 -43.87 4.18
CA ILE A 259 -17.50 -44.84 5.28
C ILE A 259 -18.37 -46.07 4.99
N HIS A 260 -19.61 -45.84 4.52
CA HIS A 260 -20.54 -46.91 4.16
C HIS A 260 -20.03 -47.76 2.99
N LEU A 261 -19.66 -47.14 1.87
CA LEU A 261 -19.19 -47.85 0.66
C LEU A 261 -17.87 -48.60 0.87
N SER A 262 -16.96 -48.04 1.66
CA SER A 262 -15.67 -48.67 1.96
C SER A 262 -15.75 -49.76 3.03
N ASN A 263 -16.91 -49.94 3.70
CA ASN A 263 -17.05 -50.79 4.87
C ASN A 263 -15.95 -50.50 5.91
N TRP A 264 -15.76 -49.23 6.23
CA TRP A 264 -14.73 -48.80 7.19
C TRP A 264 -15.05 -49.34 8.59
N LYS A 265 -14.09 -50.05 9.21
CA LYS A 265 -14.28 -50.75 10.50
C LYS A 265 -13.36 -50.22 11.61
N GLU A 266 -12.53 -49.21 11.35
CA GLU A 266 -11.65 -48.66 12.39
C GLU A 266 -12.46 -47.85 13.40
N LYS A 267 -11.93 -47.69 14.63
CA LYS A 267 -12.61 -47.00 15.74
C LYS A 267 -12.78 -45.49 15.52
N SER A 268 -12.02 -44.90 14.61
CA SER A 268 -12.06 -43.49 14.28
C SER A 268 -12.50 -43.27 12.84
N ASP A 269 -13.14 -42.12 12.61
CA ASP A 269 -13.45 -41.65 11.27
C ASP A 269 -12.17 -41.54 10.43
N PRO A 270 -12.22 -41.90 9.13
CA PRO A 270 -11.06 -41.79 8.25
C PRO A 270 -10.69 -40.32 8.04
N ASN A 271 -9.38 -40.03 8.06
CA ASN A 271 -8.87 -38.71 7.73
C ASN A 271 -8.82 -38.54 6.20
N LEU A 272 -9.84 -37.89 5.64
CA LEU A 272 -9.93 -37.62 4.20
C LEU A 272 -8.94 -36.56 3.68
N ASN A 273 -8.15 -35.93 4.56
CA ASN A 273 -7.11 -34.99 4.16
C ASN A 273 -5.72 -35.66 4.06
N GLY A 274 -5.59 -36.93 4.49
CA GLY A 274 -4.34 -37.66 4.53
C GLY A 274 -4.24 -38.77 3.48
N ALA A 275 -3.12 -38.84 2.77
CA ALA A 275 -2.82 -39.91 1.81
C ALA A 275 -2.94 -41.35 2.40
N PRO A 276 -2.57 -41.64 3.66
CA PRO A 276 -2.61 -43.00 4.21
C PRO A 276 -4.01 -43.62 4.25
N ASP A 277 -5.01 -42.88 4.77
CA ASP A 277 -6.36 -43.41 4.94
C ASP A 277 -7.10 -43.49 3.60
N ILE A 278 -6.88 -42.53 2.70
CA ILE A 278 -7.41 -42.58 1.33
C ILE A 278 -6.86 -43.79 0.57
N SER A 279 -5.55 -44.07 0.68
CA SER A 279 -4.93 -45.22 0.03
C SER A 279 -5.52 -46.55 0.53
N LYS A 280 -5.73 -46.68 1.85
CA LYS A 280 -6.42 -47.84 2.43
C LYS A 280 -7.86 -47.98 1.89
N ILE A 281 -8.61 -46.89 1.78
CA ILE A 281 -10.00 -46.91 1.28
C ILE A 281 -10.03 -47.35 -0.20
N LEU A 282 -9.22 -46.72 -1.06
CA LEU A 282 -9.24 -46.98 -2.50
C LEU A 282 -8.72 -48.37 -2.86
N PHE A 283 -7.54 -48.75 -2.35
CA PHE A 283 -6.86 -49.98 -2.79
C PHE A 283 -7.29 -51.22 -2.01
N ASN A 284 -7.51 -51.09 -0.69
CA ASN A 284 -7.75 -52.26 0.16
C ASN A 284 -9.23 -52.56 0.41
N LYS A 285 -10.14 -51.67 0.01
CA LYS A 285 -11.58 -51.85 0.21
C LYS A 285 -12.36 -51.76 -1.08
N VAL A 286 -12.21 -50.68 -1.85
CA VAL A 286 -12.99 -50.49 -3.08
C VAL A 286 -12.51 -51.42 -4.20
N LEU A 287 -11.21 -51.43 -4.52
CA LEU A 287 -10.65 -52.28 -5.59
C LEU A 287 -10.69 -53.79 -5.26
N SER A 288 -10.60 -54.15 -3.98
CA SER A 288 -10.71 -55.54 -3.51
C SER A 288 -12.14 -56.07 -3.63
N ASN A 289 -13.15 -55.23 -3.35
CA ASN A 289 -14.56 -55.58 -3.54
C ASN A 289 -14.94 -55.63 -5.03
N ALA A 290 -14.40 -54.73 -5.85
CA ALA A 290 -14.60 -54.74 -7.31
C ALA A 290 -14.00 -55.98 -7.99
N SER A 291 -12.82 -56.44 -7.55
CA SER A 291 -12.21 -57.68 -8.04
C SER A 291 -13.06 -58.92 -7.73
N THR A 292 -13.83 -58.89 -6.65
CA THR A 292 -14.78 -59.95 -6.29
C THR A 292 -16.01 -59.95 -7.22
N CYS A 293 -16.49 -58.78 -7.65
CA CYS A 293 -17.55 -58.68 -8.66
C CYS A 293 -17.10 -59.16 -10.05
N ILE A 294 -15.86 -58.87 -10.45
CA ILE A 294 -15.31 -59.37 -11.73
C ILE A 294 -15.16 -60.90 -11.70
N GLN A 295 -14.68 -61.49 -10.60
CA GLN A 295 -14.58 -62.96 -10.49
C GLN A 295 -15.92 -63.68 -10.41
N LEU A 296 -16.97 -63.05 -9.87
CA LEU A 296 -18.32 -63.61 -9.86
C LEU A 296 -18.98 -63.58 -11.26
N SER A 297 -18.66 -62.58 -12.09
CA SER A 297 -19.11 -62.56 -13.50
C SER A 297 -18.45 -63.65 -14.35
N ALA A 298 -17.20 -64.01 -14.06
CA ALA A 298 -16.47 -65.04 -14.78
C ALA A 298 -16.91 -66.48 -14.43
N ARG A 299 -17.58 -66.69 -13.27
CA ARG A 299 -18.05 -68.01 -12.83
C ARG A 299 -19.48 -68.36 -13.24
N SER A 300 -20.23 -67.43 -13.83
CA SER A 300 -21.63 -67.64 -14.26
C SER A 300 -21.82 -67.73 -15.78
N CYS A 301 -20.77 -67.94 -16.57
CA CYS A 301 -20.90 -68.29 -17.99
C CYS A 301 -20.68 -69.80 -18.17
N PRO A 302 -21.73 -70.64 -18.19
CA PRO A 302 -21.59 -72.02 -18.58
C PRO A 302 -21.33 -72.09 -20.10
N GLY A 303 -20.12 -72.53 -20.48
CA GLY A 303 -19.92 -73.26 -21.74
C GLY A 303 -19.72 -72.47 -23.04
N GLY A 304 -19.17 -71.26 -23.01
CA GLY A 304 -18.77 -70.55 -24.24
C GLY A 304 -17.34 -70.86 -24.68
N SER A 305 -17.11 -71.97 -25.37
CA SER A 305 -15.85 -72.27 -26.08
C SER A 305 -15.62 -71.25 -27.20
N TRP A 306 -14.74 -70.26 -26.99
CA TRP A 306 -14.20 -69.48 -28.08
C TRP A 306 -12.90 -70.13 -28.55
N ARG A 307 -12.98 -70.80 -29.71
CA ARG A 307 -11.81 -71.18 -30.49
C ARG A 307 -11.19 -69.91 -31.08
N THR A 308 -9.86 -69.88 -30.97
CA THR A 308 -8.92 -68.92 -31.57
C THR A 308 -9.13 -68.71 -33.06
#